data_AF-A0A3D1R440-F1
#
_entry.id   AF-A0A3D1R440-F1
#
_cell.length_a   1.000
_cell.length_b   1.000
_cell.length_c   1.000
_cell.angle_alpha   90.00
_cell.angle_beta   90.00
_cell.angle_gamma   90.00
#
_symmetry.space_group_name_H-M   'P 1'
#
loop_
_entity.id
_entity.type
_entity.pdbx_description
1 polymer ?
#
loop_
_entity_poly.entity_id
_entity_poly.type
_entity_poly.pdbx_seq_one_letter_code
_entity_poly.pdbx_strand_id
1 'polypeptide(L)' 'PADVLVPRPRIFFVGINPSLRSEAVGHHFAGPGNPFWRLLYEAQLVPEPLRAEDDQRLAE' A
#
# COMPACT_ATOMS: atom_id res chain seq x y z
N PRO A 1 2.42 10.48 -0.82
CA PRO A 1 3.36 9.56 -0.13
C PRO A 1 4.61 9.42 -0.99
N ALA A 2 5.78 9.22 -0.39
CA ALA A 2 6.99 8.86 -1.15
C ALA A 2 6.89 7.40 -1.64
N ASP A 3 7.51 7.07 -2.77
CA ASP A 3 7.50 5.71 -3.31
C ASP A 3 8.22 4.72 -2.39
N VAL A 4 7.70 3.49 -2.32
CA VAL A 4 8.33 2.37 -1.60
C VAL A 4 8.98 1.45 -2.63
N LEU A 5 10.32 1.44 -2.68
CA LEU A 5 11.09 0.78 -3.75
C LEU A 5 12.08 -0.23 -3.16
N VAL A 6 12.11 -1.42 -3.74
CA VAL A 6 13.14 -2.44 -3.49
C VAL A 6 13.79 -2.88 -4.80
N PRO A 7 15.06 -3.29 -4.81
CA PRO A 7 15.68 -3.86 -6.00
C PRO A 7 14.99 -5.16 -6.42
N ARG A 8 14.37 -5.18 -7.61
CA ARG A 8 13.70 -6.34 -8.23
C ARG A 8 12.53 -6.91 -7.40
N PRO A 9 11.42 -6.16 -7.25
CA PRO A 9 10.26 -6.65 -6.53
C PRO A 9 9.61 -7.83 -7.26
N ARG A 10 9.03 -8.77 -6.52
CA ARG A 10 8.17 -9.84 -7.09
C ARG A 10 6.88 -9.26 -7.67
N ILE A 11 6.33 -8.25 -7.01
CA ILE A 11 5.12 -7.52 -7.41
C ILE A 11 5.40 -6.04 -7.18
N PHE A 12 5.08 -5.20 -8.16
CA PHE A 12 5.13 -3.75 -8.02
C PHE A 12 3.72 -3.17 -8.17
N PHE A 13 3.20 -2.58 -7.10
CA PHE A 13 1.87 -1.98 -7.11
C PHE A 13 1.96 -0.54 -7.60
N VAL A 14 1.28 -0.23 -8.71
CA VAL A 14 1.24 1.10 -9.30
C VAL A 14 -0.20 1.63 -9.23
N GLY A 15 -0.42 2.64 -8.40
CA GLY A 15 -1.68 3.39 -8.37
C GLY A 15 -1.79 4.36 -9.56
N ILE A 16 -3.01 4.81 -9.90
CA ILE A 16 -3.22 5.81 -10.96
C ILE A 16 -2.59 7.15 -10.56
N ASN A 17 -2.96 7.64 -9.38
CA ASN A 17 -2.44 8.86 -8.78
C ASN A 17 -2.75 8.86 -7.27
N PRO A 18 -1.99 9.61 -6.46
CA PRO A 18 -2.33 9.80 -5.05
C PRO A 18 -3.73 10.42 -4.88
N SER A 19 -4.49 9.88 -3.92
CA SER A 19 -5.73 10.53 -3.46
C SER A 19 -5.42 11.66 -2.49
N LEU A 20 -6.31 12.64 -2.33
CA LEU A 20 -6.16 13.72 -1.34
C LEU A 20 -5.86 13.19 0.07
N ARG A 21 -6.50 12.08 0.46
CA ARG A 21 -6.25 11.45 1.76
C ARG A 21 -4.86 10.84 1.83
N SER A 22 -4.44 10.10 0.81
CA SER A 22 -3.09 9.53 0.73
C SER A 22 -2.02 10.60 0.76
N GLU A 23 -2.24 11.74 0.11
CA GLU A 23 -1.35 12.90 0.20
C GLU A 23 -1.32 13.48 1.61
N ALA A 24 -2.50 13.72 2.21
CA ALA A 24 -2.59 14.34 3.53
C ALA A 24 -1.96 13.52 4.65
N VAL A 25 -2.10 12.18 4.63
CA VAL A 25 -1.54 11.29 5.66
C VAL A 25 -0.15 10.77 5.31
N GLY A 26 0.32 11.01 4.09
CA GLY A 26 1.63 10.53 3.65
C GLY A 26 1.72 9.02 3.42
N HIS A 27 0.59 8.32 3.28
CA HIS A 27 0.54 6.85 3.11
C HIS A 27 -0.23 6.39 1.86
N HIS A 28 0.26 5.31 1.24
CA HIS A 28 -0.33 4.75 0.03
C HIS A 28 -1.71 4.12 0.27
N PHE A 29 -2.62 4.29 -0.69
CA PHE A 29 -3.96 3.70 -0.69
C PHE A 29 -4.83 3.97 0.57
N ALA A 30 -4.55 5.02 1.34
CA ALA A 30 -5.21 5.37 2.61
C ALA A 30 -6.68 5.85 2.53
N GLY A 31 -7.33 5.79 1.36
CA GLY A 31 -8.73 6.21 1.21
C GLY A 31 -9.69 5.26 1.94
N PRO A 32 -10.72 5.73 2.65
CA PRO A 32 -11.61 4.87 3.44
C PRO A 32 -12.39 3.85 2.59
N GLY A 33 -12.65 4.17 1.32
CA GLY A 33 -13.27 3.27 0.36
C GLY A 33 -12.28 2.46 -0.48
N ASN A 34 -10.97 2.60 -0.25
CA ASN A 34 -9.96 1.87 -1.00
C ASN A 34 -9.78 0.47 -0.40
N PRO A 35 -10.11 -0.61 -1.13
CA PRO A 35 -10.06 -1.96 -0.57
C PRO A 35 -8.64 -2.57 -0.60
N PHE A 36 -7.63 -1.86 -1.11
CA PHE A 36 -6.28 -2.38 -1.37
C PHE A 36 -5.72 -3.19 -0.21
N TRP A 37 -5.63 -2.59 0.97
CA TRP A 37 -5.03 -3.22 2.15
C TRP A 37 -5.79 -4.46 2.64
N ARG A 38 -7.13 -4.41 2.59
CA ARG A 38 -7.98 -5.56 2.91
C ARG A 38 -7.75 -6.70 1.91
N LEU A 39 -7.81 -6.38 0.61
CA LEU A 39 -7.66 -7.37 -0.46
C LEU A 39 -6.25 -7.96 -0.52
N LEU A 40 -5.22 -7.18 -0.18
CA LEU A 40 -3.84 -7.66 -0.12
C LEU A 40 -3.69 -8.82 0.88
N TYR A 41 -4.33 -8.69 2.04
CA TYR A 41 -4.37 -9.76 3.04
C TYR A 41 -5.33 -10.90 2.64
N GLU A 42 -6.54 -10.60 2.18
CA GLU A 42 -7.52 -11.62 1.76
C GLU A 42 -6.98 -12.49 0.61
N ALA A 43 -6.18 -11.92 -0.29
CA ALA A 43 -5.49 -12.64 -1.36
C ALA A 43 -4.23 -13.40 -0.91
N GLN A 44 -3.87 -13.33 0.39
CA GLN A 44 -2.71 -13.97 0.97
C GLN A 44 -1.37 -13.52 0.34
N LEU A 45 -1.29 -12.27 -0.12
CA LEU A 45 -0.04 -11.67 -0.61
C LEU A 45 0.86 -11.18 0.53
N VAL A 46 0.29 -10.97 1.71
CA VAL A 46 1.00 -10.65 2.96
C VAL A 46 0.53 -11.60 4.06
N PRO A 47 1.39 -11.95 5.03
CA PRO A 47 1.08 -12.96 6.05
C PRO A 47 0.12 -12.46 7.14
N GLU A 48 -0.03 -11.13 7.28
CA GLU A 48 -0.88 -10.51 8.29
C GLU A 48 -1.59 -9.26 7.72
N PRO A 49 -2.71 -8.83 8.33
CA PRO A 49 -3.39 -7.62 7.90
C PRO A 49 -2.49 -6.39 8.10
N LEU A 50 -2.25 -5.65 7.01
CA LEU A 50 -1.56 -4.36 7.03
C LEU A 50 -2.55 -3.22 6.82
N ARG A 51 -2.19 -2.02 7.27
CA ARG A 51 -2.89 -0.77 7.00
C ARG A 51 -2.03 0.17 6.17
N ALA A 52 -2.58 1.33 5.82
CA ALA A 52 -1.84 2.33 5.06
C ALA A 52 -0.59 2.81 5.81
N GLU A 53 -0.67 2.91 7.14
CA GLU A 53 0.45 3.30 7.98
C GLU A 53 1.61 2.29 7.94
N ASP A 54 1.34 1.06 7.50
CA ASP A 54 2.32 -0.03 7.38
C ASP A 54 2.95 -0.12 5.98
N ASP A 55 2.75 0.88 5.11
CA ASP A 55 3.11 0.76 3.69
C ASP A 55 4.60 0.47 3.42
N GLN A 56 5.49 0.94 4.30
CA GLN A 56 6.92 0.65 4.26
C GLN A 56 7.22 -0.85 4.44
N ARG A 57 6.37 -1.60 5.14
CA ARG A 57 6.56 -3.02 5.41
C ARG A 57 6.41 -3.89 4.18
N LEU A 58 5.86 -3.37 3.08
CA LEU A 58 5.84 -4.08 1.79
C LEU A 58 7.24 -4.31 1.21
N ALA A 59 8.25 -3.60 1.72
CA ALA A 59 9.64 -3.76 1.34
C ALA A 59 10.40 -4.83 2.17
N GLU A 60 9.77 -5.43 3.19
CA GLU A 60 10.31 -6.52 4.02
C GLU A 60 10.24 -7.88 3.30
#